data_AF-A0A9D6JAJ8-F1
#
_entry.id   AF-A0A9D6JAJ8-F1
#
_cell.length_a   1.000
_cell.length_b   1.000
_cell.length_c   1.000
_cell.angle_alpha   90.00
_cell.angle_beta   90.00
_cell.angle_gamma   90.00
#
_symmetry.space_group_name_H-M   'P 1'
#
loop_
_entity.id
_entity.type
_entity.pdbx_description
1 polymer ?
#
loop_
_entity_poly.entity_id
_entity_poly.type
_entity_poly.pdbx_seq_one_letter_code
_entity_poly.pdbx_strand_id
1 'polypeptide(L)' 'MRSPTKRSSEREGSPTVKEEEVARLAYQLFEERGGAHGLDQQDWFMAERIVRQRSRSR' A
#
# COMPACT_ATOMS: atom_id res chain seq x y z
N MET A 1 -19.56 23.40 21.13
CA MET A 1 -19.20 22.06 21.64
C MET A 1 -18.65 21.24 20.48
N ARG A 2 -17.54 20.53 20.69
CA ARG A 2 -16.71 19.90 19.65
C ARG A 2 -17.41 18.71 18.99
N SER A 3 -17.54 18.74 17.67
CA SER A 3 -17.82 17.56 16.86
C SER A 3 -16.48 17.00 16.35
N PRO A 4 -16.04 15.81 16.76
CA PRO A 4 -15.08 15.05 15.99
C PRO A 4 -15.88 14.07 15.14
N THR A 5 -16.44 14.52 14.01
CA THR A 5 -16.87 13.58 12.97
C THR A 5 -15.61 13.05 12.30
N LYS A 6 -15.01 12.06 12.96
CA LYS A 6 -13.85 11.27 12.54
C LYS A 6 -14.28 10.40 11.35
N ARG A 7 -14.55 11.05 10.21
CA ARG A 7 -14.74 10.37 8.92
C ARG A 7 -13.35 10.12 8.36
N SER A 8 -12.87 8.89 8.51
CA SER A 8 -12.29 8.06 7.43
C SER A 8 -11.43 6.95 8.02
N SER A 9 -11.95 5.73 7.84
CA SER A 9 -11.23 4.46 7.83
C SER A 9 -10.32 4.15 9.02
N GLU A 10 -10.95 3.74 10.12
CA GLU A 10 -10.68 2.44 10.73
C GLU A 10 -10.27 1.40 9.66
N ARG A 11 -8.98 1.29 9.33
CA ARG A 11 -8.39 0.04 8.79
C ARG A 11 -8.32 -0.93 9.96
N GLU A 12 -9.48 -1.45 10.36
CA GLU A 12 -9.63 -2.49 11.35
C GLU A 12 -9.16 -3.81 10.73
N GLY A 13 -7.93 -4.15 11.06
CA GLY A 13 -7.18 -5.26 10.51
C GLY A 13 -5.73 -4.83 10.42
N SER A 14 -4.91 -5.21 11.39
CA SER A 14 -3.46 -5.07 11.29
C SER A 14 -3.05 -5.56 9.91
N PRO A 15 -2.45 -4.71 9.05
CA PRO A 15 -2.05 -5.14 7.72
C PRO A 15 -1.21 -6.39 7.91
N THR A 16 -1.54 -7.44 7.19
CA THR A 16 -0.72 -8.64 7.24
C THR A 16 0.71 -8.24 6.87
N VAL A 17 1.74 -8.93 7.38
CA VAL A 17 3.16 -8.62 7.05
C VAL A 17 3.36 -8.45 5.53
N LYS A 18 2.54 -9.14 4.71
CA LYS A 18 2.50 -9.00 3.25
C LYS A 18 1.99 -7.64 2.79
N GLU A 19 0.90 -7.11 3.34
CA GLU A 19 0.38 -5.78 2.98
C GLU A 19 1.35 -4.65 3.32
N GLU A 20 2.06 -4.73 4.45
CA GLU A 20 3.09 -3.74 4.79
C GLU A 20 4.25 -3.75 3.79
N GLU A 21 4.62 -4.93 3.29
CA GLU A 21 5.65 -5.09 2.27
C GLU A 21 5.17 -4.56 0.91
N VAL A 22 3.89 -4.80 0.58
CA VAL A 22 3.24 -4.22 -0.61
C VAL A 22 3.21 -2.70 -0.53
N ALA A 23 2.81 -2.14 0.60
CA ALA A 23 2.75 -0.68 0.79
C ALA A 23 4.13 -0.03 0.63
N ARG A 24 5.18 -0.64 1.22
CA ARG A 24 6.56 -0.16 1.09
C ARG A 24 7.05 -0.21 -0.37
N LEU A 25 6.79 -1.31 -1.07
CA LEU A 25 7.19 -1.44 -2.48
C LEU A 25 6.40 -0.50 -3.39
N ALA A 26 5.09 -0.33 -3.17
CA ALA A 26 4.28 0.59 -3.94
C ALA A 26 4.77 2.04 -3.78
N TYR A 27 5.12 2.43 -2.55
CA TYR A 27 5.72 3.75 -2.29
C TYR A 27 7.07 3.92 -3.00
N GLN A 28 7.93 2.91 -2.95
CA GLN A 28 9.21 2.94 -3.66
C GLN A 28 9.01 3.08 -5.19
N LEU A 29 8.08 2.34 -5.78
CA LEU A 29 7.73 2.46 -7.21
C LEU A 29 7.22 3.86 -7.56
N PHE A 30 6.41 4.45 -6.69
CA PHE A 30 5.92 5.82 -6.83
C PHE A 30 7.07 6.84 -6.80
N GLU A 31 8.02 6.70 -5.86
CA GLU A 31 9.20 7.56 -5.76
C GLU A 31 10.13 7.40 -6.98
N GLU A 32 10.42 6.16 -7.41
CA GLU A 32 11.25 5.86 -8.58
C GLU A 32 10.68 6.47 -9.87
N ARG A 33 9.35 6.55 -9.98
CA ARG A 33 8.65 7.19 -11.10
C ARG A 33 8.61 8.73 -11.01
N GLY A 34 9.07 9.31 -9.91
CA GLY A 34 9.05 10.76 -9.69
C GLY A 34 7.73 11.30 -9.15
N GLY A 35 6.94 10.46 -8.46
CA GLY A 35 5.77 10.88 -7.72
C GLY A 35 4.53 11.19 -8.57
N ALA A 36 4.44 10.61 -9.76
CA ALA A 36 3.35 10.88 -10.68
C ALA A 36 2.00 10.32 -10.16
N HIS A 37 1.13 11.24 -9.76
CA HIS A 37 -0.21 10.96 -9.24
C HIS A 37 -1.09 10.19 -10.24
N GLY A 38 -1.99 9.34 -9.73
CA GLY A 38 -2.95 8.55 -10.52
C GLY A 38 -2.49 7.14 -10.91
N LEU A 39 -1.26 6.75 -10.57
CA LEU A 39 -0.80 5.36 -10.69
C LEU A 39 -0.62 4.65 -9.34
N ASP A 40 -1.06 5.25 -8.25
CA ASP A 40 -1.03 4.65 -6.91
C ASP A 40 -1.61 3.23 -6.88
N GLN A 41 -2.73 3.01 -7.59
CA GLN A 41 -3.32 1.68 -7.73
C GLN A 41 -2.46 0.73 -8.56
N GLN A 42 -1.83 1.21 -9.65
CA GLN A 42 -0.91 0.39 -10.45
C GLN A 42 0.34 0.00 -9.65
N ASP A 43 0.92 0.95 -8.92
CA ASP A 43 2.09 0.73 -8.06
C ASP A 43 1.75 -0.28 -6.96
N TRP A 44 0.54 -0.21 -6.40
CA TRP A 44 0.01 -1.20 -5.46
C TRP A 44 -0.11 -2.60 -6.07
N PHE A 45 -0.76 -2.74 -7.24
CA PHE A 45 -0.91 -4.05 -7.89
C PHE A 45 0.43 -4.66 -8.31
N MET A 46 1.37 -3.83 -8.77
CA MET A 46 2.72 -4.25 -9.11
C MET A 46 3.46 -4.75 -7.86
N ALA A 47 3.41 -3.99 -6.77
CA ALA A 47 3.99 -4.38 -5.50
C ALA A 47 3.38 -5.69 -4.96
N GLU A 48 2.05 -5.84 -5.01
CA GLU A 48 1.36 -7.07 -4.58
C GLU A 48 1.86 -8.29 -5.36
N ARG A 49 2.00 -8.16 -6.68
CA ARG A 49 2.52 -9.24 -7.53
C ARG A 49 3.96 -9.62 -7.16
N ILE A 50 4.82 -8.64 -6.90
CA ILE A 50 6.23 -8.87 -6.50
C ILE A 50 6.28 -9.57 -5.13
N VAL A 51 5.56 -9.07 -4.12
CA VAL A 51 5.52 -9.67 -2.77
C VAL A 51 5.00 -11.10 -2.84
N ARG A 52 3.93 -11.33 -3.61
CA ARG A 52 3.36 -12.67 -3.78
C ARG A 52 4.35 -13.63 -4.44
N GLN A 53 5.11 -13.19 -5.45
CA GLN A 53 6.17 -14.00 -6.07
C GLN A 53 7.32 -14.32 -5.09
N ARG A 54 7.76 -13.35 -4.29
CA ARG A 54 8.78 -13.54 -3.24
C ARG A 54 8.33 -14.54 -2.17
N SER A 55 7.09 -14.40 -1.71
CA SER A 55 6.51 -15.29 -0.69
C SER A 55 6.34 -16.74 -1.15
N ARG A 56 6.22 -16.95 -2.47
CA ARG A 56 6.00 -18.26 -3.07
C ARG A 56 7.31 -19.00 -3.40
N SER A 57 8.44 -18.28 -3.38
CA SER A 57 9.79 -18.83 -3.57
C SER A 57 10.53 -19.00 -2.25
N ARG A 58 9.79 -19.06 -1.13
CA ARG A 58 10.32 -19.16 0.23
C ARG A 58 10.19 -20.57 0.77
#